data_AF-A0A2E8K5C1-F1
#
_entry.id   AF-A0A2E8K5C1-F1
#
_cell.length_a   1.000
_cell.length_b   1.000
_cell.length_c   1.000
_cell.angle_alpha   90.00
_cell.angle_beta   90.00
_cell.angle_gamma   90.00
#
_symmetry.space_group_name_H-M   'P 1'
#
loop_
_entity.id
_entity.type
_entity.pdbx_description
1 polymer ?
#
loop_
_entity_poly.entity_id
_entity_poly.type
_entity_poly.pdbx_seq_one_letter_code
_entity_poly.pdbx_strand_id
1 'polypeptide(L)' 'MLEIILYTATGIFLYLVSDAALNQIEKMHGEPLPNRSIIFFAIIFLLAMVLFPMIRMGLGAGA' A
#
# COMPACT_ATOMS: atom_id res chain seq x y z
N MET A 1 14.82 -6.13 -15.76
CA MET A 1 15.46 -5.22 -14.77
C MET A 1 14.56 -4.05 -14.39
N LEU A 2 13.95 -3.34 -15.34
CA LEU A 2 13.02 -2.24 -15.01
C LEU A 2 11.80 -2.69 -14.17
N GLU A 3 11.25 -3.87 -14.47
CA GLU A 3 10.12 -4.43 -13.72
C GLU A 3 10.43 -4.63 -12.23
N ILE A 4 11.60 -5.19 -11.89
CA ILE A 4 11.95 -5.41 -10.48
C ILE A 4 12.10 -4.07 -9.75
N ILE A 5 12.60 -3.03 -10.44
CA ILE A 5 12.68 -1.67 -9.88
C ILE A 5 11.28 -1.11 -9.65
N LEU A 6 10.38 -1.21 -10.64
CA LEU A 6 9.00 -0.73 -10.55
C LEU A 6 8.23 -1.42 -9.42
N TYR A 7 8.29 -2.75 -9.35
CA TYR A 7 7.62 -3.51 -8.30
C TYR A 7 8.22 -3.24 -6.91
N THR A 8 9.53 -3.08 -6.80
CA THR A 8 10.19 -2.71 -5.53
C THR A 8 9.79 -1.30 -5.10
N ALA A 9 9.83 -0.32 -6.01
CA ALA A 9 9.41 1.05 -5.74
C ALA A 9 7.92 1.12 -5.34
N THR A 10 7.08 0.31 -5.99
CA THR A 10 5.66 0.16 -5.64
C THR A 10 5.49 -0.40 -4.23
N GLY A 11 6.29 -1.41 -3.85
CA GLY A 11 6.28 -1.96 -2.49
C GLY A 11 6.67 -0.92 -1.43
N ILE A 12 7.69 -0.11 -1.70
CA ILE A 12 8.09 1.01 -0.83
C ILE A 12 6.96 2.04 -0.74
N PHE A 13 6.38 2.41 -1.87
CA PHE A 13 5.25 3.35 -1.92
C PHE A 13 4.05 2.83 -1.12
N LEU A 14 3.67 1.57 -1.29
CA LEU A 14 2.61 0.91 -0.54
C LEU A 14 2.86 0.97 0.96
N TYR A 15 4.09 0.69 1.41
CA TYR A 15 4.46 0.77 2.82
C TYR A 15 4.25 2.19 3.37
N LEU A 16 4.78 3.21 2.68
CA LEU A 16 4.69 4.60 3.12
C LEU A 16 3.24 5.10 3.15
N VAL A 17 2.45 4.80 2.13
CA VAL A 17 1.03 5.18 2.07
C VAL A 17 0.23 4.46 3.15
N SER A 18 0.52 3.18 3.42
CA SER A 18 -0.18 2.42 4.44
C SER A 18 0.12 2.93 5.84
N ASP A 19 1.38 3.30 6.13
CA ASP A 19 1.75 3.88 7.42
C ASP A 19 1.13 5.28 7.59
N ALA A 20 1.15 6.10 6.54
CA ALA A 20 0.49 7.41 6.57
C ALA A 20 -1.03 7.29 6.78
N ALA A 21 -1.69 6.34 6.10
CA ALA A 21 -3.12 6.07 6.28
C ALA A 21 -3.42 5.63 7.71
N LEU A 22 -2.64 4.70 8.25
CA LEU A 22 -2.80 4.23 9.63
C LEU A 22 -2.60 5.36 10.63
N ASN A 23 -1.54 6.16 10.46
CA ASN A 23 -1.28 7.32 11.32
C ASN A 23 -2.42 8.34 11.26
N GLN A 24 -3.07 8.54 10.11
CA GLN A 24 -4.25 9.39 10.04
C GLN A 24 -5.45 8.81 10.77
N ILE A 25 -5.68 7.50 10.67
CA ILE A 25 -6.76 6.84 11.42
C ILE A 25 -6.49 6.96 12.93
N GLU A 26 -5.25 6.75 13.38
CA GLU A 26 -4.87 6.90 14.79
C GLU A 26 -5.06 8.35 15.29
N LYS A 27 -4.71 9.36 14.48
CA LYS A 27 -4.97 10.76 14.83
C LYS A 27 -6.46 11.09 14.93
N MET A 28 -7.29 10.47 14.09
CA MET A 28 -8.74 10.64 14.15
C MET A 28 -9.35 9.92 15.36
N HIS A 29 -8.77 8.79 15.77
CA HIS A 29 -9.21 8.05 16.96
C HIS A 29 -8.80 8.74 18.26
N GLY A 30 -7.66 9.45 18.25
CA GLY A 30 -7.12 10.15 19.42
C GLY A 30 -6.22 9.28 20.31
N GLU A 31 -6.16 7.97 20.05
CA GLU A 31 -5.31 7.01 20.74
C GLU A 31 -4.70 6.01 19.72
N PRO A 32 -3.52 5.44 20.02
CA PRO A 32 -2.96 4.36 19.20
C PRO A 32 -3.94 3.18 19.11
N LEU A 33 -4.16 2.66 17.91
CA LEU A 33 -5.16 1.62 17.72
C LEU A 33 -4.68 0.30 18.34
N PRO A 34 -5.56 -0.43 19.05
CA PRO A 34 -5.26 -1.79 19.47
C PRO A 34 -5.05 -2.65 18.22
N ASN A 35 -4.02 -3.48 18.22
CA ASN A 35 -3.62 -4.32 17.08
C ASN A 35 -3.19 -3.54 15.83
N ARG A 36 -2.46 -2.41 15.99
CA ARG A 36 -1.88 -1.59 14.91
C ARG A 36 -1.30 -2.40 13.75
N SER A 37 -0.57 -3.49 14.03
CA SER A 37 0.01 -4.38 13.00
C SER A 37 -1.02 -5.06 12.12
N ILE A 38 -2.17 -5.49 12.67
CA ILE A 38 -3.26 -6.13 11.91
C ILE A 38 -3.92 -5.09 10.99
N ILE A 39 -4.11 -3.87 11.50
CA ILE A 39 -4.73 -2.79 10.73
C ILE A 39 -3.79 -2.34 9.61
N PHE A 40 -2.49 -2.19 9.90
CA PHE A 40 -1.47 -1.95 8.88
C PHE A 40 -1.51 -3.02 7.79
N PHE A 41 -1.54 -4.29 8.19
CA PHE A 41 -1.63 -5.41 7.27
C PHE A 41 -2.89 -5.34 6.39
N ALA A 42 -4.05 -5.06 6.98
CA ALA A 42 -5.29 -4.90 6.22
C ALA A 42 -5.21 -3.76 5.19
N ILE A 43 -4.65 -2.61 5.59
CA ILE A 43 -4.49 -1.45 4.71
C ILE A 43 -3.56 -1.79 3.53
N ILE A 44 -2.34 -2.27 3.82
CA ILE A 44 -1.36 -2.55 2.77
C ILE A 44 -1.82 -3.69 1.86
N PHE A 45 -2.51 -4.70 2.40
CA PHE A 45 -3.06 -5.81 1.64
C PHE A 45 -4.13 -5.33 0.66
N LEU A 46 -5.10 -4.55 1.12
CA LEU A 46 -6.15 -3.99 0.26
C LEU A 46 -5.57 -3.08 -0.82
N LEU A 47 -4.63 -2.20 -0.45
CA LEU A 47 -3.94 -1.35 -1.41
C LEU A 47 -3.16 -2.17 -2.45
N ALA A 48 -2.46 -3.22 -2.03
CA ALA A 48 -1.74 -4.12 -2.93
C ALA A 48 -2.69 -4.83 -3.91
N MET A 49 -3.83 -5.33 -3.43
CA MET A 49 -4.83 -5.97 -4.28
C MET A 49 -5.37 -5.05 -5.37
N VAL A 50 -5.33 -3.73 -5.17
CA VAL A 50 -5.74 -2.74 -6.18
C VAL A 50 -4.54 -2.30 -7.04
N LEU A 51 -3.42 -1.93 -6.44
CA LEU A 51 -2.26 -1.34 -7.13
C LEU A 51 -1.57 -2.33 -8.08
N PHE A 52 -1.33 -3.58 -7.68
CA PHE A 52 -0.60 -4.52 -8.54
C PHE A 52 -1.37 -4.90 -9.81
N PRO A 53 -2.69 -5.14 -9.78
CA PRO A 53 -3.49 -5.28 -10.99
C PRO A 53 -3.51 -4.01 -11.84
N MET A 54 -3.63 -2.82 -11.25
CA MET A 54 -3.59 -1.56 -12.00
C MET A 54 -2.27 -1.36 -12.74
N ILE A 55 -1.14 -1.66 -12.09
CA ILE A 55 0.18 -1.61 -12.72
C ILE A 55 0.27 -2.59 -13.89
N ARG A 56 -0.22 -3.82 -13.71
CA ARG A 56 -0.24 -4.82 -14.79
C ARG A 56 -1.15 -4.44 -15.95
N MET A 57 -2.30 -3.85 -15.66
CA MET A 57 -3.24 -3.37 -16.68
C MET A 57 -2.68 -2.16 -17.41
N GLY A 58 -2.08 -1.20 -16.70
CA GLY A 58 -1.42 -0.04 -17.30
C GLY A 58 -0.17 -0.40 -18.12
N LEU A 59 0.62 -1.40 -17.68
CA LEU A 59 1.70 -1.97 -18.48
C LEU A 59 1.17 -2.79 -19.68
N GLY A 60 0.05 -3.49 -19.53
CA GLY A 60 -0.54 -4.35 -20.56
C GLY A 60 -1.37 -3.60 -21.60
N ALA A 61 -1.88 -2.41 -21.29
CA ALA A 61 -2.63 -1.56 -22.21
C ALA A 61 -1.75 -0.88 -23.29
N GLY A 62 -0.43 -1.07 -23.22
CA GLY A 62 0.53 -0.57 -24.21
C GLY A 62 1.13 -1.66 -25.11
N ALA A 63 0.57 -2.87 -25.14
CA ALA A 63 1.01 -3.99 -25.99
C ALA A 63 0.02 -4.25 -27.14
#